data_AF-C0GCY4-F1
#
_entry.id   AF-C0GCY4-F1
#
_cell.length_a   1.000
_cell.length_b   1.000
_cell.length_c   1.000
_cell.angle_alpha   90.00
_cell.angle_beta   90.00
_cell.angle_gamma   90.00
#
_symmetry.space_group_name_H-M   'P 1'
#
loop_
_entity.id
_entity.type
_entity.pdbx_description
1 polymer ?
#
loop_
_entity_poly.entity_id
_entity_poly.type
_entity_poly.pdbx_seq_one_letter_code
_entity_poly.pdbx_strand_id
1 'polypeptide(L)'
;MQFVISVAVAMLAFGLNVPLGMWRVTTRKFTVQWFVAIHLAVPLIYLIRSSSGIPAWMAPVLIAAAVLGQLAGGILKNARPQPHDKTM
;
A
#
# COMPACT_ATOMS: atom_id res chain seq x y z
N MET A 1 18.96 4.95 17.26
CA MET A 1 18.12 3.79 16.90
C MET A 1 16.77 4.18 16.28
N GLN A 2 16.03 5.15 16.85
CA GLN A 2 14.69 5.53 16.37
C GLN A 2 14.62 5.90 14.87
N PHE A 3 15.60 6.65 14.35
CA PHE A 3 15.65 7.02 12.93
C PHE A 3 15.71 5.80 12.00
N VAL A 4 16.56 4.82 12.33
CA VAL A 4 16.71 3.57 11.53
C VAL A 4 15.40 2.78 11.53
N ILE A 5 14.73 2.70 12.68
CA ILE A 5 13.42 2.03 12.81
C ILE A 5 12.38 2.75 11.93
N SER A 6 12.34 4.07 11.95
CA SER A 6 11.41 4.84 11.12
C SER A 6 11.64 4.63 9.61
N VAL A 7 12.89 4.61 9.17
CA VAL A 7 13.24 4.34 7.77
C VAL A 7 12.84 2.91 7.38
N ALA A 8 13.13 1.92 8.23
CA ALA A 8 12.73 0.53 8.01
C ALA A 8 11.21 0.38 7.92
N VAL A 9 10.46 1.03 8.81
CA VAL A 9 8.99 1.03 8.78
C VAL A 9 8.44 1.74 7.55
N ALA A 10 9.06 2.83 7.09
CA ALA A 10 8.65 3.51 5.86
C ALA A 10 8.88 2.61 4.62
N MET A 11 10.02 1.92 4.55
CA MET A 11 10.29 0.93 3.48
C MET A 11 9.30 -0.23 3.52
N LEU A 12 8.96 -0.72 4.71
CA LEU A 12 7.99 -1.79 4.90
C LEU A 12 6.56 -1.32 4.53
N ALA A 13 6.18 -0.09 4.90
CA ALA A 13 4.91 0.50 4.50
C ALA A 13 4.80 0.62 2.98
N PHE A 14 5.86 1.08 2.31
CA PHE A 14 5.93 1.09 0.84
C PHE A 14 5.81 -0.32 0.26
N GLY A 15 6.65 -1.25 0.71
CA GLY A 15 6.72 -2.62 0.20
C GLY A 15 5.41 -3.39 0.36
N LEU A 16 4.72 -3.25 1.49
CA LEU A 16 3.40 -3.85 1.72
C LEU A 16 2.30 -3.21 0.88
N ASN A 17 2.43 -1.94 0.51
CA ASN A 17 1.45 -1.25 -0.33
C ASN A 17 1.61 -1.53 -1.83
N VAL A 18 2.78 -2.00 -2.29
CA VAL A 18 2.97 -2.46 -3.68
C VAL A 18 1.99 -3.57 -4.08
N PRO A 19 1.91 -4.72 -3.38
CA PRO A 19 0.95 -5.77 -3.74
C PRO A 19 -0.51 -5.31 -3.57
N LEU A 20 -0.82 -4.47 -2.58
CA LEU A 20 -2.16 -3.88 -2.44
C LEU A 20 -2.51 -2.96 -3.63
N GLY A 21 -1.55 -2.19 -4.13
CA GLY A 21 -1.70 -1.39 -5.34
C GLY A 21 -1.95 -2.23 -6.60
N MET A 22 -1.25 -3.35 -6.72
CA MET A 22 -1.47 -4.32 -7.79
C MET A 22 -2.87 -4.94 -7.70
N TRP A 23 -3.32 -5.29 -6.50
CA TRP A 23 -4.66 -5.86 -6.27
C TRP A 23 -5.77 -4.83 -6.53
N ARG A 24 -5.59 -3.59 -6.09
CA ARG A 24 -6.55 -2.50 -6.29
C ARG A 24 -6.93 -2.34 -7.77
N VAL A 25 -5.96 -2.40 -8.68
CA VAL A 25 -6.22 -2.22 -10.12
C VAL A 25 -6.86 -3.44 -10.79
N THR A 26 -6.85 -4.62 -10.17
CA THR A 26 -7.58 -5.80 -10.67
C THR A 26 -9.04 -5.86 -10.20
N THR A 27 -9.45 -4.96 -9.31
CA THR A 27 -10.83 -4.90 -8.77
C THR A 27 -11.64 -3.82 -9.47
N ARG A 28 -12.96 -4.02 -9.61
CA ARG A 28 -13.87 -2.97 -10.09
C ARG A 28 -13.94 -1.86 -9.04
N LYS A 29 -13.78 -0.60 -9.47
CA LYS A 29 -13.89 0.58 -8.59
C LYS A 29 -15.23 0.57 -7.83
N PHE A 30 -15.21 1.07 -6.59
CA PHE A 30 -16.39 1.14 -5.71
C PHE A 30 -17.02 -0.21 -5.30
N THR A 31 -16.32 -1.32 -5.53
CA THR A 31 -16.71 -2.61 -4.90
C THR A 31 -16.13 -2.73 -3.51
N VAL A 32 -16.68 -3.64 -2.70
CA VAL A 32 -16.11 -3.99 -1.38
C VAL A 32 -14.65 -4.42 -1.51
N GLN A 33 -14.31 -5.21 -2.54
CA GLN A 33 -12.94 -5.63 -2.78
C GLN A 33 -12.00 -4.45 -3.06
N TRP A 34 -12.44 -3.50 -3.90
CA TRP A 34 -11.68 -2.27 -4.16
C TRP A 34 -11.52 -1.40 -2.89
N PHE A 35 -12.58 -1.30 -2.10
CA PHE A 35 -12.56 -0.58 -0.83
C PHE A 35 -11.54 -1.20 0.12
N VAL A 36 -11.55 -2.53 0.29
CA VAL A 36 -10.59 -3.26 1.13
C VAL A 36 -9.16 -3.09 0.61
N ALA A 37 -8.93 -3.21 -0.69
CA ALA A 37 -7.60 -3.05 -1.28
C ALA A 37 -6.96 -1.68 -0.98
N ILE A 38 -7.78 -0.63 -0.86
CA ILE A 38 -7.31 0.72 -0.47
C ILE A 38 -7.20 0.86 1.04
N HIS A 39 -8.26 0.50 1.76
CA HIS A 39 -8.38 0.82 3.18
C HIS A 39 -7.55 -0.08 4.06
N LEU A 40 -7.18 -1.30 3.64
CA LEU A 40 -6.32 -2.19 4.40
C LEU A 40 -4.96 -1.57 4.73
N ALA A 41 -4.48 -0.63 3.89
CA ALA A 41 -3.27 0.12 4.14
C ALA A 41 -3.34 0.96 5.43
N VAL A 42 -4.47 1.61 5.72
CA VAL A 42 -4.64 2.53 6.86
C VAL A 42 -4.50 1.83 8.23
N PRO A 43 -5.25 0.76 8.56
CA PRO A 43 -5.10 0.04 9.81
C PRO A 43 -3.74 -0.65 9.89
N LEU A 44 -3.17 -1.12 8.77
CA LEU A 44 -1.84 -1.70 8.74
C LEU A 44 -0.76 -0.68 9.15
N ILE A 45 -0.76 0.52 8.55
CA ILE A 45 0.16 1.61 8.92
C ILE A 45 -0.04 2.02 10.37
N TYR A 46 -1.30 2.13 10.83
CA TYR A 46 -1.60 2.46 12.21
C TYR A 46 -1.00 1.45 13.19
N LEU A 47 -1.20 0.15 12.95
CA LEU A 47 -0.66 -0.92 13.79
C LEU A 47 0.87 -0.89 13.82
N ILE A 48 1.52 -0.86 12.66
CA ILE A 48 3.00 -0.86 12.56
C ILE A 48 3.59 0.38 13.25
N ARG A 49 3.00 1.55 13.05
CA ARG A 49 3.46 2.81 13.66
C ARG A 49 3.31 2.76 15.18
N SER A 50 2.14 2.34 15.67
CA SER A 50 1.83 2.32 17.10
C SER A 50 2.65 1.27 17.85
N SER A 51 2.86 0.09 17.26
CA SER A 51 3.67 -0.97 17.88
C SER A 51 5.16 -0.66 17.92
N SER A 52 5.65 0.20 17.01
CA SER A 52 7.07 0.55 16.88
C SER A 52 7.46 1.81 17.64
N GLY A 53 6.54 2.43 18.39
CA GLY A 53 6.80 3.68 19.13
C GLY A 53 7.11 4.88 18.22
N ILE A 54 6.67 4.84 16.96
CA ILE A 54 6.90 5.95 16.01
C ILE A 54 5.94 7.09 16.34
N PRO A 55 6.45 8.33 16.54
CA PRO A 55 5.64 9.46 16.96
C PRO A 55 4.63 9.85 15.88
N ALA A 56 3.49 10.39 16.32
CA ALA A 56 2.35 10.69 15.43
C ALA A 56 2.69 11.69 14.31
N TRP A 57 3.64 12.59 14.52
CA TRP A 57 4.09 13.54 13.49
C TRP A 57 4.75 12.86 12.27
N MET A 58 5.16 11.59 12.39
CA MET A 58 5.67 10.80 11.27
C MET A 58 4.58 10.10 10.46
N ALA A 59 3.32 10.14 10.90
CA ALA A 59 2.20 9.53 10.17
C ALA A 59 2.10 10.01 8.71
N PRO A 60 2.26 11.31 8.37
CA PRO A 60 2.25 11.77 6.98
C PRO A 60 3.32 11.10 6.11
N VAL A 61 4.51 10.84 6.66
CA VAL A 61 5.60 10.17 5.94
C VAL A 61 5.24 8.72 5.63
N LEU A 62 4.66 8.00 6.59
CA LEU A 62 4.23 6.61 6.38
C LEU A 62 3.04 6.52 5.43
N ILE A 63 2.12 7.47 5.49
CA ILE A 63 1.01 7.59 4.54
C ILE A 63 1.54 7.86 3.13
N ALA A 64 2.49 8.78 2.98
CA ALA A 64 3.12 9.05 1.69
C ALA A 64 3.81 7.81 1.13
N ALA A 65 4.58 7.08 1.95
CA ALA A 65 5.21 5.81 1.56
C ALA A 65 4.17 4.77 1.10
N ALA A 66 3.06 4.66 1.81
CA ALA A 66 1.97 3.76 1.45
C ALA A 66 1.28 4.14 0.14
N VAL A 67 0.98 5.43 -0.07
CA VAL A 67 0.40 5.93 -1.33
C VAL A 67 1.34 5.66 -2.50
N LEU A 68 2.64 5.95 -2.33
CA LEU A 68 3.66 5.65 -3.34
C LEU A 68 3.72 4.15 -3.66
N GLY A 69 3.63 3.29 -2.63
CA GLY A 69 3.54 1.84 -2.83
C GLY A 69 2.32 1.44 -3.64
N GLN A 70 1.13 1.98 -3.32
CA GLN A 70 -0.10 1.67 -4.07
C GLN A 70 -0.02 2.13 -5.54
N LEU A 71 0.57 3.30 -5.78
CA LEU A 71 0.78 3.81 -7.14
C LEU A 71 1.77 2.94 -7.90
N ALA A 72 2.93 2.63 -7.32
CA ALA A 72 3.95 1.77 -7.91
C ALA A 72 3.38 0.38 -8.25
N GLY A 73 2.61 -0.21 -7.33
CA GLY A 73 1.91 -1.48 -7.57
C GLY A 73 0.93 -1.42 -8.73
N GLY A 74 0.12 -0.36 -8.80
CA GLY A 74 -0.82 -0.15 -9.91
C GLY A 74 -0.10 0.01 -11.25
N ILE A 75 0.99 0.77 -11.28
CA ILE A 75 1.82 0.95 -12.49
C ILE A 75 2.44 -0.39 -12.91
N LEU A 76 3.05 -1.12 -11.98
CA LEU A 76 3.69 -2.41 -12.26
C LEU A 76 2.69 -3.43 -12.82
N LYS A 77 1.47 -3.45 -12.28
CA LYS A 77 0.43 -4.35 -12.75
C LYS A 77 -0.09 -3.97 -14.13
N ASN A 78 -0.25 -2.68 -14.42
CA ASN A 78 -0.71 -2.19 -15.73
C ASN A 78 0.37 -2.31 -16.82
N ALA A 79 1.65 -2.19 -16.45
CA ALA A 79 2.78 -2.38 -17.36
C ALA A 79 2.97 -3.84 -17.78
N ARG A 80 2.42 -4.80 -17.02
CA ARG A 80 2.31 -6.20 -17.45
C ARG A 80 1.01 -6.38 -18.22
N PRO A 81 1.05 -6.67 -19.53
CA PRO A 81 -0.15 -7.00 -20.29
C PRO A 81 -0.84 -8.16 -19.60
N GLN A 82 -2.09 -7.95 -19.22
CA GLN A 82 -2.91 -9.05 -18.74
C GLN A 82 -3.15 -9.97 -19.93
N PRO A 83 -2.90 -11.29 -19.83
CA PRO A 83 -3.37 -12.21 -20.86
C PRO A 83 -4.87 -11.95 -21.01
N HIS A 84 -5.24 -11.48 -22.20
CA HIS A 84 -6.60 -11.12 -22.56
C HIS A 84 -7.53 -12.30 -22.24
N ASP A 85 -8.39 -12.10 -21.23
CA ASP A 85 -9.51 -12.97 -20.93
C ASP A 85 -10.41 -13.01 -22.17
N LYS A 86 -10.31 -14.11 -22.92
CA LYS A 86 -11.15 -14.48 -24.05
C LYS A 86 -12.36 -15.30 -23.58
N THR A 87 -13.08 -14.87 -22.55
CA THR A 87 -14.35 -15.50 -22.17
C THR A 87 -15.38 -14.48 -21.70
N MET A 88 -15.99 -13.77 -22.64
CA MET A 88 -17.41 -13.37 -22.60
C MET A 88 -18.00 -13.50 -24.00
#